data_AF-A0A820QHL5-F1
#
_entry.id   AF-A0A820QHL5-F1
#
_cell.length_a   1.000
_cell.length_b   1.000
_cell.length_c   1.000
_cell.angle_alpha   90.00
_cell.angle_beta   90.00
_cell.angle_gamma   90.00
#
_symmetry.space_group_name_H-M   'P 1'
#
loop_
_entity.id
_entity.type
_entity.pdbx_description
1 polymer ?
#
loop_
_entity_poly.entity_id
_entity_poly.type
_entity_poly.pdbx_seq_one_letter_code
_entity_poly.pdbx_strand_id
1 'polypeptide(L)'
;MIGWATMRQLRSKSQLCSDQRIMPTCIDDYSLFNEEKGSFQPGWILNQTSIEEAEDYSSSILKAFQYKSSKELDTYAYVGDYGTYSGDGYVYEFRGRLSDIK
;
A
#
# COMPACT_ATOMS: atom_id res chain seq x y z
N MET A 1 -18.80 -4.24 19.19
CA MET A 1 -18.23 -4.24 17.83
C MET A 1 -17.83 -5.65 17.49
N ILE A 2 -18.08 -6.08 16.25
CA ILE A 2 -17.63 -7.38 15.73
C ILE A 2 -16.39 -7.10 14.88
N GLY A 3 -15.28 -7.78 15.14
CA GLY A 3 -14.02 -7.59 14.41
C GLY A 3 -13.30 -6.26 14.71
N TRP A 4 -12.44 -5.86 13.78
CA TRP A 4 -11.67 -4.62 13.79
C TRP A 4 -11.87 -3.85 12.48
N ALA A 5 -11.63 -2.54 12.51
CA ALA A 5 -11.61 -1.74 11.29
C ALA A 5 -10.35 -2.07 10.47
N THR A 6 -10.46 -1.97 9.15
CA THR A 6 -9.32 -2.11 8.22
C THR A 6 -9.21 -0.89 7.33
N MET A 7 -7.99 -0.44 7.08
CA MET A 7 -7.67 0.51 6.02
C MET A 7 -7.02 -0.28 4.89
N ARG A 8 -7.53 -0.12 3.67
CA ARG A 8 -6.91 -0.67 2.46
C ARG A 8 -6.51 0.47 1.53
N GLN A 9 -5.28 0.42 1.01
CA GLN A 9 -4.75 1.38 0.07
C GLN A 9 -4.27 0.69 -1.20
N LEU A 10 -4.58 1.28 -2.35
CA LEU A 10 -4.03 0.93 -3.65
C LEU A 10 -2.98 1.97 -4.08
N ARG A 11 -2.05 1.57 -4.93
CA ARG A 11 -1.01 2.45 -5.50
C ARG A 11 -0.81 2.13 -6.97
N SER A 12 -0.40 3.15 -7.72
CA SER A 12 0.08 3.00 -9.10
C SER A 12 1.60 2.97 -9.12
N LYS A 13 2.18 2.26 -10.07
CA LYS A 13 3.62 2.27 -10.33
C LYS A 13 4.08 3.66 -10.72
N SER A 14 5.21 4.08 -10.17
CA SER A 14 5.92 5.27 -10.63
C SER A 14 6.73 4.93 -11.88
N GLN A 15 6.74 5.84 -12.86
CA GLN A 15 7.56 5.73 -14.06
C GLN A 15 8.36 7.01 -14.30
N LEU A 16 9.30 6.97 -15.24
CA LEU A 16 10.05 8.15 -15.65
C LEU A 16 9.14 9.06 -16.48
N CYS A 17 9.10 10.36 -16.15
CA CYS A 17 8.39 11.34 -16.97
C CYS A 17 9.08 11.52 -18.34
N SER A 18 8.32 12.02 -19.33
CA SER A 18 8.87 12.37 -20.65
C SER A 18 9.91 13.49 -20.59
N ASP A 19 9.75 14.48 -19.70
CA ASP A 19 10.77 15.52 -19.44
C ASP A 19 11.35 15.38 -18.02
N GLN A 20 12.40 14.59 -17.92
CA GLN A 20 13.12 14.30 -16.68
C GLN A 20 13.86 15.52 -16.09
N ARG A 21 14.04 16.58 -16.88
CA ARG A 21 14.77 17.79 -16.43
C ARG A 21 13.94 18.62 -15.46
N ILE A 22 12.61 18.55 -15.60
CA ILE A 22 11.66 19.27 -14.74
C ILE A 22 11.18 18.35 -13.62
N MET A 23 10.80 17.12 -13.97
CA MET A 23 10.30 16.15 -12.99
C MET A 23 10.82 14.76 -13.33
N PRO A 24 11.58 14.10 -12.44
CA PRO A 24 12.19 12.82 -12.75
C PRO A 24 11.16 11.68 -12.82
N THR A 25 10.10 11.76 -12.02
CA THR A 25 9.11 10.69 -11.85
C THR A 25 7.68 11.17 -12.03
N CYS A 26 6.89 10.37 -12.74
CA CYS A 26 5.48 10.58 -13.03
C CYS A 26 4.69 9.37 -12.55
N ILE A 27 3.43 9.61 -12.18
CA ILE A 27 2.49 8.58 -11.76
C ILE A 27 1.24 8.77 -12.60
N ASP A 28 0.86 7.74 -13.34
CA ASP A 28 -0.36 7.75 -14.12
C ASP A 28 -1.58 7.49 -13.24
N ASP A 29 -2.75 7.83 -13.77
CA ASP A 29 -4.04 7.44 -13.19
C ASP A 29 -4.08 5.92 -12.94
N TYR A 30 -4.78 5.53 -11.88
CA TYR A 30 -4.88 4.13 -11.49
C TYR A 30 -5.60 3.29 -12.56
N SER A 31 -5.04 2.12 -12.81
CA SER A 31 -5.64 1.04 -13.58
C SER A 31 -5.18 -0.31 -13.03
N LEU A 32 -5.90 -1.38 -13.38
CA LEU A 32 -5.51 -2.74 -13.02
C LEU A 32 -4.15 -3.17 -13.61
N PHE A 33 -3.68 -2.50 -14.67
CA PHE A 33 -2.45 -2.85 -15.39
C PHE A 33 -1.21 -2.16 -14.79
N ASN A 34 -1.36 -0.94 -14.29
CA ASN A 34 -0.28 -0.15 -13.69
C ASN A 34 -0.31 -0.15 -12.15
N GLU A 35 -1.12 -1.01 -11.54
CA GLU A 35 -1.13 -1.20 -10.09
C GLU A 35 0.25 -1.64 -9.58
N GLU A 36 0.68 -1.00 -8.49
CA GLU A 36 1.90 -1.33 -7.77
C GLU A 36 1.67 -2.56 -6.90
N LYS A 37 2.57 -3.53 -7.05
CA LYS A 37 2.52 -4.85 -6.37
C LYS A 37 3.79 -5.16 -5.58
N GLY A 38 4.74 -4.23 -5.54
CA GLY A 38 5.96 -4.33 -4.75
C GLY A 38 5.68 -4.28 -3.25
N SER A 39 6.56 -4.87 -2.46
CA SER A 39 6.56 -4.69 -1.01
C SER A 39 7.47 -3.54 -0.62
N PHE A 40 7.05 -2.76 0.36
CA PHE A 40 7.75 -1.57 0.82
C PHE A 40 8.03 -1.64 2.32
N GLN A 41 8.95 -0.79 2.76
CA GLN A 41 9.07 -0.41 4.17
C GLN A 41 8.12 0.76 4.49
N PRO A 42 7.86 1.03 5.78
CA PRO A 42 7.15 2.23 6.19
C PRO A 42 7.71 3.48 5.52
N GLY A 43 6.81 4.32 4.99
CA GLY A 43 7.20 5.47 4.16
C GLY A 43 7.36 5.16 2.66
N TRP A 44 6.96 3.97 2.19
CA TRP A 44 7.00 3.57 0.77
C TRP A 44 8.42 3.45 0.19
N ILE A 45 9.37 3.03 1.03
CA ILE A 45 10.78 2.89 0.64
C ILE A 45 11.00 1.52 -0.01
N LEU A 46 11.66 1.51 -1.17
CA LEU A 46 12.06 0.31 -1.91
C LEU A 46 13.39 -0.22 -1.35
N ASN A 47 13.35 -1.41 -0.71
CA ASN A 47 14.49 -2.17 -0.17
C ASN A 47 15.22 -1.63 1.08
N GLN A 48 15.77 -2.59 1.84
CA GLN A 48 16.44 -2.48 3.14
C GLN A 48 17.82 -1.80 3.04
N THR A 49 17.90 -0.48 2.91
CA THR A 49 19.21 0.20 3.05
C THR A 49 19.69 0.36 4.48
N SER A 50 18.90 -0.03 5.48
CA SER A 50 19.36 -0.21 6.86
C SER A 50 18.33 -1.06 7.60
N ILE A 51 18.75 -2.28 7.98
CA ILE A 51 17.97 -3.16 8.86
C ILE A 51 17.59 -2.42 10.16
N GLU A 52 18.38 -1.42 10.54
CA GLU A 52 18.21 -0.57 11.73
C GLU A 52 16.93 0.29 11.73
N GLU A 53 16.37 0.69 10.58
CA GLU A 53 15.14 1.53 10.56
C GLU A 53 13.84 0.71 10.60
N ALA A 54 13.89 -0.57 10.21
CA ALA A 54 12.73 -1.46 10.26
C ALA A 54 12.46 -1.99 11.68
N GLU A 55 13.45 -1.94 12.57
CA GLU A 55 13.37 -2.47 13.94
C GLU A 55 12.47 -1.63 14.86
N ASP A 56 12.25 -0.35 14.57
CA ASP A 56 11.40 0.54 15.38
C ASP A 56 9.89 0.38 15.11
N TYR A 57 9.52 -0.20 13.97
CA TYR A 57 8.12 -0.33 13.58
C TYR A 57 7.48 -1.62 14.10
N SER A 58 6.22 -1.51 14.54
CA SER A 58 5.46 -2.68 14.95
C SER A 58 5.23 -3.62 13.77
N SER A 59 5.10 -4.92 14.06
CA SER A 59 4.83 -5.92 13.02
C SER A 59 3.53 -5.66 12.24
N SER A 60 2.54 -4.98 12.83
CA SER A 60 1.31 -4.59 12.13
C SER A 60 1.55 -3.47 11.12
N ILE A 61 2.40 -2.49 11.46
CA ILE A 61 2.82 -1.44 10.55
C ILE A 61 3.61 -2.05 9.40
N LEU A 62 4.62 -2.88 9.68
CA LEU A 62 5.42 -3.53 8.62
C LEU A 62 4.56 -4.33 7.64
N LYS A 63 3.59 -5.09 8.15
CA LYS A 63 2.65 -5.86 7.30
C LYS A 63 1.76 -4.97 6.44
N ALA A 64 1.46 -3.75 6.85
CA ALA A 64 0.64 -2.84 6.07
C ALA A 64 1.34 -2.31 4.82
N PHE A 65 2.67 -2.34 4.76
CA PHE A 65 3.43 -1.96 3.56
C PHE A 65 3.77 -3.16 2.66
N GLN A 66 3.28 -4.36 3.00
CA GLN A 66 3.40 -5.56 2.16
C GLN A 66 2.16 -5.71 1.28
N TYR A 67 2.39 -5.89 -0.02
CA TYR A 67 1.31 -6.11 -0.97
C TYR A 67 0.63 -7.45 -0.70
N LYS A 68 -0.70 -7.47 -0.81
CA LYS A 68 -1.51 -8.68 -0.73
C LYS A 68 -2.50 -8.74 -1.88
N SER A 69 -2.66 -9.94 -2.44
CA SER A 69 -3.68 -10.19 -3.45
C SER A 69 -5.08 -10.30 -2.83
N SER A 70 -6.10 -10.03 -3.64
CA SER A 70 -7.51 -10.20 -3.31
C SER A 70 -7.84 -11.60 -2.82
N LYS A 71 -7.14 -12.63 -3.35
CA LYS A 71 -7.26 -14.02 -2.90
C LYS A 71 -6.71 -14.24 -1.49
N GLU A 72 -5.64 -13.55 -1.11
CA GLU A 72 -5.09 -13.63 0.26
C GLU A 72 -5.93 -12.82 1.27
N LEU A 73 -6.60 -11.78 0.79
CA LEU A 73 -7.46 -10.91 1.59
C LEU A 73 -8.92 -11.40 1.66
N ASP A 74 -9.31 -12.39 0.84
CA ASP A 74 -10.69 -12.80 0.63
C ASP A 74 -11.62 -11.63 0.28
N THR A 75 -11.19 -10.80 -0.69
CA THR A 75 -11.95 -9.61 -1.10
C THR A 75 -12.24 -9.59 -2.60
N TYR A 76 -13.15 -8.71 -2.99
CA TYR A 76 -13.58 -8.51 -4.37
C TYR A 76 -13.18 -7.11 -4.87
N ALA A 77 -13.16 -6.97 -6.19
CA ALA A 77 -13.03 -5.67 -6.83
C ALA A 77 -14.21 -4.76 -6.46
N TYR A 78 -13.92 -3.46 -6.41
CA TYR A 78 -14.89 -2.42 -6.07
C TYR A 78 -15.06 -1.46 -7.24
N VAL A 79 -16.30 -1.21 -7.67
CA VAL A 79 -16.62 -0.21 -8.70
C VAL A 79 -16.97 1.08 -8.00
N GLY A 80 -16.09 2.08 -8.10
CA GLY A 80 -16.33 3.42 -7.60
C GLY A 80 -16.68 4.39 -8.73
N ASP A 81 -16.93 5.65 -8.36
CA ASP A 81 -17.38 6.69 -9.30
C ASP A 81 -16.34 7.00 -10.40
N TYR A 82 -15.05 6.85 -10.08
CA TYR A 82 -13.94 7.22 -10.96
C TYR A 82 -13.21 6.02 -11.59
N GLY A 83 -13.61 4.79 -11.25
CA GLY A 83 -12.96 3.60 -11.80
C GLY A 83 -13.27 2.32 -11.04
N THR A 84 -12.73 1.23 -11.58
CA THR A 84 -12.77 -0.10 -10.95
C THR A 84 -11.46 -0.36 -10.24
N TYR A 85 -11.56 -0.61 -8.94
CA TYR A 85 -10.44 -0.86 -8.04
C TYR A 85 -10.34 -2.35 -7.75
N SER A 86 -9.13 -2.91 -7.80
CA SER A 86 -8.93 -4.33 -7.47
C SER A 86 -9.27 -4.62 -6.00
N GLY A 87 -9.44 -5.90 -5.66
CA GLY A 87 -9.51 -6.33 -4.27
C GLY A 87 -8.12 -6.41 -3.60
N ASP A 88 -7.05 -6.14 -4.35
CA ASP A 88 -5.69 -6.29 -3.88
C ASP A 88 -5.29 -5.07 -3.01
N GLY A 89 -4.04 -5.03 -2.54
CA GLY A 89 -3.43 -3.81 -2.01
C GLY A 89 -2.73 -3.97 -0.66
N TYR A 90 -2.54 -2.82 -0.01
CA TYR A 90 -1.82 -2.64 1.25
C TYR A 90 -2.84 -2.46 2.38
N VAL A 91 -2.78 -3.31 3.42
CA VAL A 91 -3.84 -3.37 4.43
C VAL A 91 -3.28 -3.18 5.83
N TYR A 92 -3.82 -2.17 6.52
CA TYR A 92 -3.62 -1.99 7.97
C TYR A 92 -4.86 -2.41 8.74
N GLU A 93 -4.65 -3.18 9.80
CA GLU A 93 -5.71 -3.67 10.69
C GLU A 93 -5.65 -2.93 12.02
N PHE A 94 -6.71 -2.19 12.37
CA PHE A 94 -6.81 -1.45 13.61
C PHE A 94 -7.14 -2.37 14.79
N ARG A 95 -6.19 -3.23 15.15
CA ARG A 95 -6.29 -4.13 16.30
C ARG A 95 -5.85 -3.42 17.57
N GLY A 96 -6.48 -3.76 18.69
CA GLY A 96 -6.12 -3.23 20.01
C GLY A 96 -6.88 -1.97 20.38
N ARG A 97 -6.28 -1.14 21.23
CA ARG A 97 -6.84 0.13 21.70
C ARG A 97 -6.37 1.27 20.80
N LEU A 98 -7.12 2.38 20.82
CA LEU A 98 -6.72 3.59 20.10
C LEU A 98 -5.34 4.10 20.52
N SER A 99 -4.93 3.84 21.77
CA SER A 99 -3.60 4.15 22.30
C SER A 99 -2.46 3.38 21.65
N ASP A 100 -2.77 2.27 20.97
CA ASP A 100 -1.81 1.35 20.38
C ASP A 100 -1.54 1.70 18.90
N ILE A 101 -2.33 2.61 18.35
CA ILE A 101 -2.17 3.19 17.02
C ILE A 101 -1.26 4.42 17.20
N LYS A 102 0.04 4.23 16.94
CA LYS A 102 1.05 5.31 16.93
C LYS A 102 1.40 5.74 15.52
#